data_AF-A0A6N8Z6V7-F1
#
_entry.id   AF-A0A6N8Z6V7-F1
#
_cell.length_a   1.000
_cell.length_b   1.000
_cell.length_c   1.000
_cell.angle_alpha   90.00
_cell.angle_beta   90.00
_cell.angle_gamma   90.00
#
_symmetry.space_group_name_H-M   'P 1'
#
loop_
_entity.id
_entity.type
_entity.pdbx_description
1 polymer ?
#
loop_
_entity_poly.entity_id
_entity_poly.type
_entity_poly.pdbx_seq_one_letter_code
_entity_poly.pdbx_strand_id
1 'polypeptide(L)'
;MLLVETREEWRGWLEQFHVNSPGIWLVSWKQATGKPFVPYGETVDEALCFGWIDSRVNTLDDERYMRLFTRRSPKSPWSRVNKDKATRLMREGRMAEAGASVIAAAQSNGAWTVYDDVEDLVIPPDLAAALADNDTARACFDNFPPSSRKNILWWIKSARKAETRAARVSKTAELAAENRMVNHPVGRDRGTGIVVEAGAA
;
A
#
# COMPACT_ATOMS: atom_id res chain seq x y z
N MET A 1 17.26 -10.41 -12.91
CA MET A 1 16.48 -11.07 -11.83
C MET A 1 17.45 -11.78 -10.91
N LEU A 2 17.10 -11.98 -9.64
CA LEU A 2 17.95 -12.63 -8.65
C LEU A 2 17.11 -13.57 -7.80
N LEU A 3 17.41 -14.87 -7.81
CA LEU A 3 16.90 -15.79 -6.80
C LEU A 3 17.64 -15.53 -5.48
N VAL A 4 16.89 -15.35 -4.40
CA VAL A 4 17.45 -15.21 -3.06
C VAL A 4 16.88 -16.27 -2.14
N GLU A 5 17.77 -16.92 -1.43
CA GLU A 5 17.47 -18.00 -0.48
C GLU A 5 17.78 -17.56 0.95
N THR A 6 18.63 -16.54 1.12
CA THR A 6 19.00 -15.94 2.41
C THR A 6 18.85 -14.42 2.41
N ARG A 7 18.67 -13.85 3.62
CA ARG A 7 18.61 -12.40 3.81
C ARG A 7 19.95 -11.75 3.45
N GLU A 8 21.05 -12.41 3.75
CA GLU A 8 22.42 -11.96 3.50
C GLU A 8 22.70 -11.79 2.00
N GLU A 9 22.23 -12.72 1.16
CA GLU A 9 22.31 -12.58 -0.31
C GLU A 9 21.57 -11.34 -0.80
N TRP A 10 20.37 -11.09 -0.26
CA TRP A 10 19.59 -9.92 -0.64
C TRP A 10 20.26 -8.61 -0.21
N ARG A 11 20.75 -8.56 1.03
CA ARG A 11 21.51 -7.41 1.54
C ARG A 11 22.79 -7.18 0.74
N GLY A 12 23.58 -8.22 0.46
CA GLY A 12 24.82 -8.10 -0.31
C GLY A 12 24.58 -7.56 -1.72
N TRP A 13 23.47 -7.98 -2.37
CA TRP A 13 23.09 -7.41 -3.66
C TRP A 13 22.74 -5.91 -3.54
N LEU A 14 21.99 -5.51 -2.51
CA LEU A 14 21.65 -4.11 -2.28
C LEU A 14 22.91 -3.27 -2.01
N GLU A 15 23.82 -3.73 -1.17
CA GLU A 15 25.09 -3.06 -0.88
C GLU A 15 25.86 -2.75 -2.16
N GLN A 16 25.93 -3.72 -3.08
CA GLN A 16 26.67 -3.57 -4.33
C GLN A 16 25.94 -2.73 -5.39
N PHE A 17 24.60 -2.81 -5.47
CA PHE A 17 23.86 -2.32 -6.65
C PHE A 17 22.79 -1.26 -6.40
N HIS A 18 22.49 -0.89 -5.15
CA HIS A 18 21.38 0.03 -4.83
C HIS A 18 21.49 1.41 -5.52
N VAL A 19 22.71 1.89 -5.78
CA VAL A 19 22.97 3.19 -6.43
C VAL A 19 22.83 3.12 -7.95
N ASN A 20 23.23 2.01 -8.59
CA ASN A 20 23.38 1.96 -10.05
C ASN A 20 22.28 1.18 -10.75
N SER A 21 21.56 0.30 -10.04
CA SER A 21 20.50 -0.51 -10.66
C SER A 21 19.20 0.28 -10.84
N PRO A 22 18.53 0.19 -12.01
CA PRO A 22 17.21 0.79 -12.21
C PRO A 22 16.09 0.03 -11.46
N GLY A 23 16.38 -1.16 -10.95
CA GLY A 23 15.41 -2.05 -10.30
C GLY A 23 15.80 -3.51 -10.49
N ILE A 24 15.21 -4.40 -9.70
CA ILE A 24 15.43 -5.84 -9.82
C ILE A 24 14.17 -6.64 -9.55
N TRP A 25 13.97 -7.70 -10.32
CA TRP A 25 13.06 -8.78 -9.98
C TRP A 25 13.74 -9.73 -9.01
N LEU A 26 13.31 -9.69 -7.75
CA LEU A 26 13.72 -10.61 -6.70
C LEU A 26 12.85 -11.86 -6.80
N VAL A 27 13.46 -13.00 -7.09
CA VAL A 27 12.82 -14.30 -7.26
C VAL A 27 12.88 -15.04 -5.93
N SER A 28 11.80 -15.72 -5.57
CA SER A 28 11.68 -16.49 -4.34
C SER A 28 10.92 -17.79 -4.61
N TRP A 29 11.30 -18.84 -3.90
CA TRP A 29 10.58 -20.11 -3.90
C TRP A 29 9.21 -19.96 -3.22
N LYS A 30 8.20 -20.62 -3.77
CA LYS A 30 6.89 -20.72 -3.11
C LYS A 30 7.03 -21.58 -1.86
N GLN A 31 6.35 -21.18 -0.78
CA GLN A 31 6.41 -21.89 0.51
C GLN A 31 6.08 -23.39 0.39
N ALA A 32 5.16 -23.77 -0.50
CA ALA A 32 4.77 -25.16 -0.73
C ALA A 32 5.90 -26.06 -1.25
N THR A 33 6.99 -25.49 -1.78
CA THR A 33 8.14 -26.26 -2.27
C THR A 33 9.05 -26.77 -1.16
N GLY A 34 8.94 -26.23 0.06
CA GLY A 34 9.84 -26.52 1.19
C GLY A 34 11.28 -26.05 0.99
N LYS A 35 11.58 -25.33 -0.11
CA LYS A 35 12.91 -24.79 -0.40
C LYS A 35 13.19 -23.53 0.44
N PRO A 36 14.47 -23.19 0.70
CA PRO A 36 14.82 -21.98 1.43
C PRO A 36 14.24 -20.73 0.79
N PHE A 37 13.73 -19.78 1.58
CA PHE A 37 13.25 -18.51 1.06
C PHE A 37 13.39 -17.41 2.11
N VAL A 38 13.54 -16.17 1.64
CA VAL A 38 13.53 -15.00 2.52
C VAL A 38 12.08 -14.58 2.79
N PRO A 39 11.63 -14.51 4.05
CA PRO A 39 10.30 -14.02 4.38
C PRO A 39 10.05 -12.62 3.80
N TYR A 40 8.82 -12.37 3.32
CA TYR A 40 8.47 -11.09 2.69
C TYR A 40 8.85 -9.88 3.57
N GLY A 41 8.57 -9.97 4.87
CA GLY A 41 8.91 -8.92 5.83
C GLY A 41 10.39 -8.55 5.79
N GLU A 42 11.28 -9.53 5.69
CA GLU A 42 12.73 -9.34 5.63
C GLU A 42 13.19 -8.76 4.28
N THR A 43 12.59 -9.20 3.16
CA THR A 43 12.92 -8.61 1.85
C THR A 43 12.59 -7.12 1.79
N VAL A 44 11.48 -6.70 2.40
CA VAL A 44 11.08 -5.29 2.50
C VAL A 44 11.96 -4.53 3.49
N ASP A 45 12.28 -5.13 4.62
CA ASP A 45 13.16 -4.50 5.62
C ASP A 45 14.52 -4.16 5.02
N GLU A 46 15.15 -5.12 4.32
CA GLU A 46 16.42 -4.87 3.66
C GLU A 46 16.26 -3.82 2.55
N ALA A 47 15.21 -3.88 1.74
CA ALA A 47 14.96 -2.84 0.73
C ALA A 47 14.86 -1.43 1.36
N LEU A 48 14.14 -1.29 2.47
CA LEU A 48 14.00 0.00 3.18
C LEU A 48 15.35 0.51 3.69
N CYS A 49 16.23 -0.37 4.18
CA CYS A 49 17.57 0.01 4.63
C CYS A 49 18.38 0.75 3.55
N PHE A 50 18.11 0.49 2.26
CA PHE A 50 18.81 1.11 1.14
C PHE A 50 17.96 2.13 0.37
N GLY A 51 16.76 2.48 0.87
CA GLY A 51 15.86 3.45 0.22
C GLY A 51 15.07 2.86 -0.95
N TRP A 52 14.87 1.55 -0.98
CA TRP A 52 14.12 0.80 -1.98
C TRP A 52 12.74 0.39 -1.45
N ILE A 53 11.85 0.00 -2.36
CA ILE A 53 10.52 -0.54 -2.04
C ILE A 53 10.12 -1.58 -3.09
N ASP A 54 9.22 -2.48 -2.70
CA ASP A 54 8.60 -3.43 -3.61
C ASP A 54 7.40 -2.86 -4.37
N SER A 55 6.99 -3.57 -5.42
CA SER A 55 5.81 -3.24 -6.20
C SER A 55 5.12 -4.51 -6.74
N ARG A 56 5.28 -4.79 -8.03
CA ARG A 56 4.57 -5.84 -8.76
C ARG A 56 5.06 -7.22 -8.33
N VAL A 57 4.12 -8.16 -8.29
CA VAL A 57 4.39 -9.58 -8.03
C VAL A 57 3.87 -10.36 -9.23
N ASN A 58 4.72 -11.20 -9.79
CA ASN A 58 4.37 -12.09 -10.88
C ASN A 58 4.70 -13.54 -10.49
N THR A 59 3.87 -14.48 -10.92
CA THR A 59 4.28 -15.89 -10.97
C THR A 59 5.39 -16.03 -12.00
N LEU A 60 6.48 -16.70 -11.64
CA LEU A 60 7.56 -17.01 -12.57
C LEU A 60 7.33 -18.39 -13.21
N ASP A 61 6.97 -19.37 -12.38
CA ASP A 61 6.66 -20.75 -12.78
C ASP A 61 5.89 -21.48 -11.65
N ASP A 62 5.80 -22.80 -11.73
CA ASP A 62 5.11 -23.66 -10.76
C ASP A 62 5.70 -23.60 -9.36
N GLU A 63 7.00 -23.36 -9.22
CA GLU A 63 7.72 -23.37 -7.95
C GLU A 63 8.09 -21.98 -7.45
N ARG A 64 8.08 -20.96 -8.31
CA ARG A 64 8.65 -19.63 -8.00
C ARG A 64 7.72 -18.47 -8.31
N TYR A 65 7.89 -17.40 -7.57
CA TYR A 65 7.34 -16.08 -7.88
C TYR A 65 8.46 -15.04 -7.88
N MET A 66 8.18 -13.88 -8.47
CA MET A 66 9.11 -12.77 -8.48
C MET A 66 8.41 -11.47 -8.06
N ARG A 67 9.15 -10.63 -7.35
CA ARG A 67 8.70 -9.33 -6.86
C ARG A 67 9.66 -8.25 -7.35
N LEU A 68 9.12 -7.20 -7.95
CA LEU A 68 9.92 -6.08 -8.42
C LEU A 68 10.26 -5.16 -7.26
N PHE A 69 11.54 -4.92 -7.05
CA PHE A 69 12.09 -3.91 -6.15
C PHE A 69 12.74 -2.79 -6.95
N THR A 70 12.47 -1.56 -6.54
CA THR A 70 13.04 -0.35 -7.15
C THR A 70 13.40 0.66 -6.07
N ARG A 71 14.27 1.61 -6.39
CA ARG A 71 14.44 2.82 -5.58
C ARG A 71 13.11 3.52 -5.35
N ARG A 72 12.88 4.00 -4.13
CA ARG A 72 11.71 4.86 -3.86
C ARG A 72 11.84 6.17 -4.61
N SER A 73 10.75 6.62 -5.23
CA SER A 73 10.69 7.99 -5.72
C SER A 73 10.65 8.96 -4.54
N PRO A 74 11.35 10.11 -4.60
CA PRO A 74 11.28 11.13 -3.56
C PRO A 74 9.86 11.64 -3.29
N LYS A 75 8.97 11.56 -4.30
CA LYS A 75 7.57 11.98 -4.22
C LYS A 75 6.62 10.87 -3.75
N SER A 76 7.12 9.65 -3.57
CA SER A 76 6.26 8.54 -3.13
C SER A 76 5.85 8.77 -1.68
N PRO A 77 4.57 8.63 -1.33
CA PRO A 77 4.12 8.70 0.05
C PRO A 77 4.61 7.51 0.88
N TRP A 78 4.54 7.63 2.22
CA TRP A 78 4.88 6.56 3.17
C TRP A 78 3.64 6.07 3.91
N SER A 79 3.43 4.75 3.95
CA SER A 79 2.42 4.12 4.81
C SER A 79 2.90 4.03 6.25
N ARG A 80 1.98 3.94 7.22
CA ARG A 80 2.32 3.77 8.64
C ARG A 80 3.24 2.56 8.88
N VAL A 81 2.91 1.41 8.28
CA VAL A 81 3.73 0.18 8.36
C VAL A 81 5.18 0.40 7.91
N ASN A 82 5.40 1.15 6.82
CA ASN A 82 6.76 1.39 6.33
C ASN A 82 7.51 2.40 7.22
N LYS A 83 6.81 3.38 7.82
CA LYS A 83 7.41 4.27 8.82
C LYS A 83 7.82 3.51 10.07
N ASP A 84 6.99 2.58 10.54
CA ASP A 84 7.26 1.75 11.72
C ASP A 84 8.45 0.84 11.48
N LYS A 85 8.49 0.18 10.30
CA LYS A 85 9.66 -0.60 9.85
C LYS A 85 10.92 0.26 9.80
N ALA A 86 10.88 1.43 9.14
CA ALA A 86 12.02 2.32 9.04
C ALA A 86 12.52 2.78 10.43
N THR A 87 11.60 3.16 11.32
CA THR A 87 11.92 3.56 12.70
C THR A 87 12.60 2.42 13.46
N ARG A 88 12.06 1.21 13.37
CA ARG A 88 12.65 0.02 13.98
C ARG A 88 14.05 -0.27 13.40
N LEU A 89 14.21 -0.24 12.08
CA LEU A 89 15.49 -0.53 11.41
C LEU A 89 16.58 0.50 11.74
N MET A 90 16.21 1.77 11.93
CA MET A 90 17.13 2.80 12.44
C MET A 90 17.56 2.51 13.88
N ARG A 91 16.62 2.11 14.76
CA ARG A 91 16.92 1.74 16.15
C ARG A 91 17.78 0.49 16.25
N GLU A 92 17.61 -0.46 15.34
CA GLU A 92 18.41 -1.69 15.24
C GLU A 92 19.81 -1.44 14.61
N GLY A 93 20.12 -0.23 14.14
CA GLY A 93 21.39 0.07 13.47
C GLY A 93 21.56 -0.59 12.10
N ARG A 94 20.47 -1.08 11.49
CA ARG A 94 20.50 -1.78 10.19
C ARG A 94 20.31 -0.87 8.98
N MET A 95 19.79 0.34 9.21
CA MET A 95 19.54 1.35 8.18
C MET A 95 20.86 1.84 7.58
N ALA A 96 21.01 1.73 6.26
CA ALA A 96 22.16 2.30 5.57
C ALA A 96 21.95 3.80 5.29
N GLU A 97 23.04 4.50 4.97
CA GLU A 97 23.02 5.94 4.67
C GLU A 97 22.05 6.28 3.53
N ALA A 98 21.98 5.42 2.50
CA ALA A 98 21.06 5.58 1.39
C ALA A 98 19.58 5.56 1.83
N GLY A 99 19.20 4.64 2.71
CA GLY A 99 17.85 4.58 3.26
C GLY A 99 17.52 5.78 4.15
N ALA A 100 18.45 6.16 5.03
CA ALA A 100 18.32 7.32 5.89
C ALA A 100 18.13 8.62 5.07
N SER A 101 18.89 8.77 3.98
CA SER A 101 18.78 9.92 3.07
C SER A 101 17.42 10.01 2.40
N VAL A 102 16.84 8.88 1.97
CA VAL A 102 15.49 8.84 1.39
C VAL A 102 14.41 9.19 2.41
N ILE A 103 14.58 8.76 3.67
CA ILE A 103 13.67 9.12 4.77
C ILE A 103 13.74 10.63 5.04
N ALA A 104 14.94 11.19 5.20
CA ALA A 104 15.14 12.62 5.44
C ALA A 104 14.56 13.48 4.31
N ALA A 105 14.77 13.08 3.05
CA ALA A 105 14.18 13.76 1.90
C ALA A 105 12.64 13.72 1.93
N ALA A 106 12.05 12.59 2.30
CA ALA A 106 10.60 12.46 2.41
C ALA A 106 10.00 13.27 3.56
N GLN A 107 10.72 13.41 4.67
CA GLN A 107 10.32 14.28 5.78
C GLN A 107 10.37 15.75 5.36
N SER A 108 11.45 16.17 4.71
CA SER A 108 11.65 17.54 4.24
C SER A 108 10.60 17.97 3.20
N ASN A 109 10.26 17.08 2.26
CA ASN A 109 9.32 17.40 1.19
C ASN A 109 7.84 17.08 1.52
N GLY A 110 7.56 16.65 2.75
CA GLY A 110 6.21 16.31 3.23
C GLY A 110 5.67 14.95 2.78
N ALA A 111 6.33 14.21 1.88
CA ALA A 111 5.89 12.89 1.43
C ALA A 111 5.78 11.87 2.58
N TRP A 112 6.49 12.11 3.69
CA TRP A 112 6.37 11.32 4.90
C TRP A 112 4.94 11.35 5.44
N THR A 113 4.26 12.50 5.52
CA THR A 113 2.98 12.64 6.23
C THR A 113 1.74 12.62 5.33
N VAL A 114 1.91 12.51 4.01
CA VAL A 114 0.83 12.61 3.00
C VAL A 114 -0.39 11.72 3.27
N TYR A 115 -0.20 10.56 3.90
CA TYR A 115 -1.28 9.59 4.18
C TYR A 115 -1.65 9.47 5.65
N ASP A 116 -1.19 10.35 6.54
CA ASP A 116 -1.53 10.22 7.96
C ASP A 116 -3.05 10.34 8.21
N ASP A 117 -3.73 11.23 7.49
CA ASP A 117 -5.20 11.34 7.52
C ASP A 117 -5.91 10.06 7.05
N VAL A 118 -5.39 9.42 5.99
CA VAL A 118 -5.89 8.14 5.48
C VAL A 118 -5.67 7.02 6.51
N GLU A 119 -4.51 7.01 7.16
CA GLU A 119 -4.15 6.03 8.19
C GLU A 119 -5.00 6.19 9.47
N ASP A 120 -5.42 7.41 9.77
CA ASP A 120 -6.33 7.75 10.89
C ASP A 120 -7.81 7.72 10.52
N LEU A 121 -8.14 7.26 9.30
CA LEU A 121 -9.50 7.15 8.77
C LEU A 121 -10.28 8.47 8.76
N VAL A 122 -9.58 9.60 8.61
CA VAL A 122 -10.21 10.92 8.51
C VAL A 122 -10.99 11.00 7.19
N ILE A 123 -12.29 11.23 7.29
CA ILE A 123 -13.17 11.42 6.14
C ILE A 123 -12.96 12.85 5.59
N PRO A 124 -12.52 13.02 4.34
CA PRO A 124 -12.32 14.36 3.79
C PRO A 124 -13.65 15.07 3.55
N PRO A 125 -13.71 16.42 3.59
CA PRO A 125 -14.95 17.17 3.54
C PRO A 125 -15.83 16.90 2.32
N ASP A 126 -15.21 16.67 1.15
CA ASP A 126 -15.91 16.37 -0.09
C ASP A 126 -16.60 14.99 -0.06
N LEU A 127 -15.94 13.98 0.52
CA LEU A 127 -16.59 12.68 0.75
C LEU A 127 -17.68 12.78 1.82
N ALA A 128 -17.45 13.53 2.90
CA ALA A 128 -18.45 13.72 3.94
C ALA A 128 -19.73 14.39 3.38
N ALA A 129 -19.58 15.40 2.52
CA ALA A 129 -20.69 16.05 1.84
C ALA A 129 -21.44 15.07 0.93
N ALA A 130 -20.73 14.32 0.07
CA ALA A 130 -21.35 13.37 -0.85
C ALA A 130 -22.10 12.22 -0.13
N LEU A 131 -21.64 11.81 1.07
CA LEU A 131 -22.33 10.83 1.89
C LEU A 131 -23.55 11.43 2.63
N ALA A 132 -23.51 12.72 2.97
CA ALA A 132 -24.61 13.38 3.67
C ALA A 132 -25.87 13.54 2.81
N ASP A 133 -25.74 13.51 1.48
CA ASP A 133 -26.87 13.53 0.55
C ASP A 133 -27.68 12.23 0.55
N ASN A 134 -27.20 11.16 1.22
CA ASN A 134 -27.89 9.87 1.32
C ASN A 134 -27.59 9.18 2.66
N ASP A 135 -28.56 9.21 3.58
CA ASP A 135 -28.44 8.61 4.92
C ASP A 135 -28.06 7.12 4.89
N THR A 136 -28.55 6.36 3.90
CA THR A 136 -28.19 4.95 3.72
C THR A 136 -26.72 4.81 3.33
N ALA A 137 -26.24 5.63 2.40
CA ALA A 137 -24.83 5.64 2.01
C ALA A 137 -23.93 5.98 3.20
N ARG A 138 -24.31 6.97 4.01
CA ARG A 138 -23.57 7.35 5.21
C ARG A 138 -23.50 6.20 6.21
N ALA A 139 -24.64 5.58 6.54
CA ALA A 139 -24.71 4.47 7.48
C ALA A 139 -23.88 3.27 7.01
N CYS A 140 -24.00 2.90 5.73
CA CYS A 140 -23.21 1.82 5.12
C CYS A 140 -21.72 2.11 5.18
N PHE A 141 -21.28 3.31 4.78
CA PHE A 141 -19.87 3.68 4.79
C PHE A 141 -19.28 3.62 6.20
N ASP A 142 -19.98 4.13 7.21
CA ASP A 142 -19.52 4.13 8.60
C ASP A 142 -19.35 2.70 9.15
N ASN A 143 -20.13 1.74 8.64
CA ASN A 143 -20.09 0.33 9.02
C ASN A 143 -19.08 -0.51 8.22
N PHE A 144 -18.43 0.06 7.19
CA PHE A 144 -17.41 -0.68 6.44
C PHE A 144 -16.20 -1.02 7.31
N PRO A 145 -15.56 -2.19 7.09
CA PRO A 145 -14.35 -2.56 7.80
C PRO A 145 -13.27 -1.45 7.72
N PRO A 146 -12.50 -1.21 8.80
CA PRO A 146 -11.45 -0.20 8.80
C PRO A 146 -10.47 -0.30 7.62
N SER A 147 -10.11 -1.52 7.21
CA SER A 147 -9.24 -1.77 6.06
C SER A 147 -9.87 -1.30 4.74
N SER A 148 -11.17 -1.53 4.55
CA SER A 148 -11.91 -1.10 3.36
C SER A 148 -12.05 0.42 3.32
N ARG A 149 -12.40 1.06 4.45
CA ARG A 149 -12.44 2.53 4.56
C ARG A 149 -11.08 3.15 4.25
N LYS A 150 -10.00 2.59 4.80
CA LYS A 150 -8.63 3.01 4.49
C LYS A 150 -8.31 2.89 3.00
N ASN A 151 -8.67 1.79 2.35
CA ASN A 151 -8.45 1.59 0.91
C ASN A 151 -9.22 2.62 0.07
N ILE A 152 -10.47 2.92 0.43
CA ILE A 152 -11.29 3.96 -0.20
C ILE A 152 -10.63 5.34 -0.05
N LEU A 153 -10.27 5.71 1.18
CA LEU A 153 -9.63 7.00 1.47
C LEU A 153 -8.29 7.15 0.74
N TRP A 154 -7.49 6.08 0.69
CA TRP A 154 -6.25 6.04 -0.10
C TRP A 154 -6.52 6.24 -1.60
N TRP A 155 -7.54 5.56 -2.13
CA TRP A 155 -7.94 5.72 -3.53
C TRP A 155 -8.38 7.15 -3.83
N ILE A 156 -9.19 7.78 -2.98
CA ILE A 156 -9.58 9.19 -3.16
C ILE A 156 -8.37 10.12 -3.04
N LYS A 157 -7.52 9.94 -2.02
CA LYS A 157 -6.34 10.79 -1.77
C LYS A 157 -5.26 10.67 -2.86
N SER A 158 -5.12 9.50 -3.49
CA SER A 158 -4.14 9.28 -4.57
C SER A 158 -4.51 9.94 -5.90
N ALA A 159 -5.73 10.45 -6.06
CA ALA A 159 -6.14 11.16 -7.27
C ALA A 159 -5.48 12.53 -7.36
N ARG A 160 -4.60 12.71 -8.35
CA ARG A 160 -3.87 13.98 -8.57
C ARG A 160 -4.69 15.06 -9.27
N LYS A 161 -5.66 14.65 -10.08
CA LYS A 161 -6.54 15.55 -10.85
C LYS A 161 -7.85 15.74 -10.10
N ALA A 162 -8.34 16.98 -10.05
CA ALA A 162 -9.58 17.33 -9.34
C ALA A 162 -10.79 16.55 -9.88
N GLU A 163 -10.88 16.38 -11.20
CA GLU A 163 -11.96 15.65 -11.87
C GLU A 163 -11.94 14.16 -11.49
N THR A 164 -10.74 13.57 -11.44
CA THR A 164 -10.58 12.18 -10.98
C THR A 164 -10.96 12.03 -9.51
N ARG A 165 -10.61 12.99 -8.66
CA ARG A 165 -10.97 12.97 -7.25
C ARG A 165 -12.50 13.04 -7.08
N ALA A 166 -13.15 13.99 -7.75
CA ALA A 166 -14.60 14.14 -7.72
C ALA A 166 -15.32 12.86 -8.18
N ALA A 167 -14.86 12.24 -9.28
CA ALA A 167 -15.42 10.97 -9.76
C ALA A 167 -15.26 9.83 -8.74
N ARG A 168 -14.12 9.74 -8.04
CA ARG A 168 -13.91 8.73 -6.99
C ARG A 168 -14.79 8.95 -5.76
N VAL A 169 -15.01 10.21 -5.38
CA VAL A 169 -15.92 10.59 -4.29
C VAL A 169 -17.36 10.20 -4.63
N SER A 170 -17.86 10.63 -5.80
CA SER A 170 -19.21 10.26 -6.28
C SER A 170 -19.39 8.75 -6.30
N LYS A 171 -18.42 8.04 -6.89
CA LYS A 171 -18.50 6.58 -6.99
C LYS A 171 -18.52 5.88 -5.63
N THR A 172 -17.82 6.43 -4.66
CA THR A 172 -17.81 5.90 -3.29
C THR A 172 -19.19 6.07 -2.65
N ALA A 173 -19.81 7.25 -2.75
CA ALA A 173 -21.13 7.50 -2.20
C ALA A 173 -22.22 6.64 -2.87
N GLU A 174 -22.19 6.53 -4.20
CA GLU A 174 -23.09 5.66 -4.98
C GLU A 174 -23.03 4.21 -4.51
N LEU A 175 -21.82 3.62 -4.44
CA LEU A 175 -21.67 2.23 -4.04
C LEU A 175 -21.99 2.03 -2.55
N ALA A 176 -21.68 3.01 -1.70
CA ALA A 176 -22.05 2.94 -0.29
C ALA A 176 -23.56 2.89 -0.11
N ALA A 177 -24.36 3.59 -0.94
CA ALA A 177 -25.81 3.49 -0.92
C ALA A 177 -26.32 2.05 -1.17
N GLU A 178 -25.57 1.25 -1.95
CA GLU A 178 -25.84 -0.17 -2.21
C GLU A 178 -25.20 -1.11 -1.16
N ASN A 179 -24.60 -0.57 -0.09
CA ASN A 179 -23.76 -1.30 0.86
C ASN A 179 -22.58 -2.03 0.19
N ARG A 180 -21.92 -1.36 -0.78
CA ARG A 180 -20.79 -1.89 -1.55
C ARG A 180 -19.54 -1.02 -1.39
N MET A 181 -18.40 -1.69 -1.25
CA MET A 181 -17.07 -1.11 -1.10
C MET A 181 -16.38 -1.03 -2.46
N VAL A 182 -15.92 0.15 -2.85
CA VAL A 182 -15.18 0.34 -4.11
C VAL A 182 -13.82 -0.38 -4.08
N ASN A 183 -13.30 -0.79 -5.25
CA ASN A 183 -12.02 -1.50 -5.39
C ASN A 183 -11.95 -2.88 -4.69
N HIS A 184 -13.09 -3.48 -4.41
CA HIS A 184 -13.18 -4.87 -3.98
C HIS A 184 -13.57 -5.78 -5.15
N PRO A 185 -13.09 -7.03 -5.20
CA PRO A 185 -13.57 -8.02 -6.16
C PRO A 185 -15.09 -8.19 -6.03
N VAL A 186 -15.77 -8.32 -7.16
CA VAL A 186 -17.22 -8.57 -7.20
C VAL A 186 -17.56 -9.79 -6.34
N GLY A 187 -18.56 -9.66 -5.47
CA GLY A 187 -18.98 -10.71 -4.54
C GLY A 187 -18.21 -10.72 -3.21
N ARG A 188 -17.18 -9.89 -3.08
CA ARG A 188 -16.48 -9.58 -1.80
C ARG A 188 -16.49 -8.09 -1.48
N ASP A 189 -17.36 -7.36 -2.17
CA ASP A 189 -17.52 -5.91 -2.08
C ASP A 189 -18.65 -5.51 -1.13
N ARG A 190 -19.48 -6.44 -0.64
CA ARG A 190 -20.59 -6.07 0.28
C ARG A 190 -20.12 -5.82 1.70
N GLY A 191 -20.60 -4.73 2.29
CA GLY A 191 -20.45 -4.45 3.72
C GLY A 191 -21.32 -5.37 4.58
N THR A 192 -20.98 -5.48 5.86
CA THR A 192 -21.67 -6.36 6.81
C THR A 192 -22.64 -5.59 7.69
N GLY A 193 -23.73 -6.24 8.11
CA GLY A 193 -24.60 -5.72 9.16
C GLY A 193 -25.63 -4.68 8.73
N ILE A 194 -25.69 -4.31 7.45
CA ILE A 194 -26.73 -3.45 6.89
C ILE A 194 -27.33 -4.14 5.67
N VAL A 195 -28.63 -4.41 5.71
CA VAL A 195 -29.38 -4.90 4.54
C VAL A 195 -30.00 -3.69 3.87
N VAL A 196 -29.54 -3.41 2.66
CA VAL A 196 -30.18 -2.42 1.79
C VAL A 196 -31.21 -3.17 0.96
N GLU A 197 -32.49 -2.87 1.15
CA GLU A 197 -33.53 -3.39 0.27
C GLU A 197 -33.26 -2.87 -1.15
N ALA A 198 -33.31 -3.77 -2.13
CA ALA A 198 -33.22 -3.36 -3.52
C ALA A 198 -34.46 -2.50 -3.82
N GLY A 199 -34.29 -1.19 -3.93
CA GLY A 199 -35.33 -0.31 -4.45
C GLY A 199 -35.83 -0.86 -5.77
N ALA A 200 -37.13 -1.13 -5.84
CA ALA A 200 -37.79 -1.56 -7.06
C ALA A 200 -37.66 -0.48 -8.15
N ALA A 201 -37.11 -0.89 -9.29
CA ALA A 201 -37.17 -0.30 -10.64
C ALA A 201 -36.96 1.22 -10.78
#